data_AF-D9VLQ5-F1
#
_entry.id   AF-D9VLQ5-F1
#
_cell.length_a   1.000
_cell.length_b   1.000
_cell.length_c   1.000
_cell.angle_alpha   90.00
_cell.angle_beta   90.00
_cell.angle_gamma   90.00
#
_symmetry.space_group_name_H-M   'P 1'
#
loop_
_entity.id
_entity.type
_entity.pdbx_description
1 polymer ?
#
loop_
_entity_poly.entity_id
_entity_poly.type
_entity_poly.pdbx_seq_one_letter_code
_entity_poly.pdbx_strand_id
1 'polypeptide(L)' 'MKDPFGCDEPALPARAGAMDRAAARRAVAARATGAEDLAALLDMIGLWPDDDPPHDRWRSRPAAG' A
#
# COMPACT_ATOMS: atom_id res chain seq x y z
N MET A 1 -31.09 -27.84 0.83
CA MET A 1 -31.28 -26.41 1.12
C MET A 1 -29.91 -25.75 0.96
N LYS A 2 -29.74 -24.83 0.01
CA LYS A 2 -28.47 -24.13 -0.23
C LYS A 2 -28.26 -23.12 0.90
N ASP A 3 -27.13 -23.19 1.60
CA ASP A 3 -26.83 -22.27 2.69
C ASP A 3 -26.75 -20.82 2.16
N PRO A 4 -27.56 -19.88 2.65
CA PRO A 4 -27.58 -18.49 2.17
C PRO A 4 -26.42 -17.65 2.75
N PHE A 5 -25.69 -18.18 3.73
CA PHE A 5 -24.52 -17.58 4.36
C PHE A 5 -23.23 -18.30 3.99
N GLY A 6 -23.26 -19.13 2.94
CA GLY A 6 -22.09 -19.73 2.34
C GLY A 6 -21.17 -18.62 1.87
N CYS A 7 -20.34 -18.14 2.79
CA CYS A 7 -19.20 -17.29 2.51
C CYS A 7 -18.29 -18.15 1.65
N ASP A 8 -18.42 -17.98 0.34
CA ASP A 8 -17.35 -18.28 -0.60
C ASP A 8 -16.12 -17.58 -0.02
N GLU A 9 -15.21 -18.34 0.58
CA GLU A 9 -14.04 -17.82 1.25
C GLU A 9 -13.32 -16.97 0.21
N PRO A 10 -13.34 -15.63 0.30
CA PRO A 10 -12.79 -14.81 -0.76
C PRO A 10 -11.32 -15.15 -0.78
N ALA A 11 -10.87 -15.76 -1.89
CA ALA A 11 -9.50 -16.21 -2.09
C ALA A 11 -8.58 -15.11 -1.59
N LEU A 12 -7.99 -15.33 -0.41
CA LEU A 12 -7.26 -14.30 0.32
C LEU A 12 -6.22 -13.75 -0.65
N PRO A 13 -6.32 -12.47 -1.06
CA PRO A 13 -5.42 -11.94 -2.06
C PRO A 13 -4.01 -12.15 -1.54
N ALA A 14 -3.24 -12.89 -2.34
CA ALA A 14 -1.91 -13.37 -2.02
C ALA A 14 -1.13 -12.30 -1.28
N ARG A 15 -0.78 -12.56 -0.01
CA ARG A 15 0.10 -11.74 0.82
C ARG A 15 -0.04 -10.25 0.50
N ALA A 16 -1.01 -9.60 1.13
CA ALA A 16 -1.05 -8.15 1.32
C ALA A 16 0.16 -7.64 2.15
N GLY A 17 1.38 -8.02 1.76
CA GLY A 17 2.64 -7.68 2.43
C GLY A 17 3.12 -6.27 2.13
N ALA A 18 2.46 -5.58 1.21
CA ALA A 18 2.50 -4.14 1.07
C ALA A 18 1.18 -3.77 0.39
N MET A 19 0.18 -3.35 1.16
CA MET A 19 -0.90 -2.54 0.58
C MET A 19 -0.21 -1.45 -0.23
N ASP A 20 -0.49 -1.34 -1.53
CA ASP A 20 0.26 -0.46 -2.46
C ASP A 20 0.28 0.96 -1.89
N ARG A 21 1.37 1.30 -1.17
CA ARG A 21 1.49 2.56 -0.42
C ARG A 21 1.42 3.73 -1.39
N ALA A 22 1.87 3.55 -2.64
CA ALA A 22 1.74 4.55 -3.68
C ALA A 22 0.28 4.73 -4.13
N ALA A 23 -0.52 3.67 -4.24
CA ALA A 23 -1.95 3.77 -4.49
C ALA A 23 -2.69 4.42 -3.32
N ALA A 24 -2.34 4.08 -2.08
CA ALA A 24 -2.92 4.69 -0.89
C ALA A 24 -2.58 6.19 -0.80
N ARG A 25 -1.32 6.58 -1.05
CA ARG A 25 -0.90 7.98 -1.16
C ARG A 25 -1.68 8.73 -2.25
N ARG A 26 -1.86 8.12 -3.43
CA ARG A 26 -2.66 8.70 -4.53
C ARG A 26 -4.13 8.91 -4.13
N ALA A 27 -4.72 7.95 -3.42
CA ALA A 27 -6.10 8.06 -2.94
C ALA A 27 -6.28 9.20 -1.93
N VAL A 28 -5.29 9.44 -1.07
CA VAL A 28 -5.29 10.56 -0.11
C VAL A 28 -5.08 11.89 -0.83
N ALA A 29 -4.14 11.95 -1.78
CA ALA A 29 -3.90 13.14 -2.61
C ALA A 29 -5.14 13.59 -3.39
N ALA A 30 -5.96 12.64 -3.87
CA ALA A 30 -7.21 12.95 -4.56
C ALA A 30 -8.29 13.59 -3.65
N ARG A 31 -8.15 13.47 -2.32
CA ARG A 31 -9.10 13.99 -1.33
C ARG A 31 -8.59 15.25 -0.62
N ALA A 32 -7.29 15.49 -0.65
CA ALA A 32 -6.67 16.60 0.03
C ALA A 32 -7.02 17.94 -0.64
N THR A 33 -7.25 18.96 0.16
CA THR A 33 -7.59 20.32 -0.33
C THR A 33 -6.33 21.14 -0.66
N GLY A 34 -5.15 20.69 -0.21
CA GLY A 34 -3.87 21.35 -0.46
C GLY A 34 -2.68 20.55 0.08
N ALA A 35 -1.48 21.09 -0.07
CA ALA A 35 -0.24 20.40 0.31
C ALA A 35 -0.11 20.18 1.83
N GLU A 36 -0.51 21.16 2.65
CA GLU A 36 -0.48 21.01 4.12
C GLU A 36 -1.49 19.98 4.61
N ASP A 37 -2.70 19.99 4.04
CA ASP A 37 -3.76 19.01 4.34
C ASP A 37 -3.34 17.59 3.93
N LEU A 38 -2.69 17.45 2.77
CA LEU A 38 -2.11 16.18 2.33
C LEU A 38 -1.06 15.68 3.32
N ALA A 39 -0.15 16.54 3.77
CA ALA A 39 0.88 16.17 4.74
C ALA A 39 0.26 15.69 6.06
N ALA A 40 -0.71 16.43 6.61
CA ALA A 40 -1.41 16.04 7.84
C ALA A 40 -2.14 14.70 7.70
N LEU A 41 -2.79 14.46 6.56
CA LEU A 41 -3.48 13.20 6.30
C LEU A 41 -2.52 12.02 6.15
N LEU A 42 -1.39 12.20 5.47
CA LEU A 42 -0.36 11.16 5.30
C LEU A 42 0.32 10.81 6.63
N ASP A 43 0.55 11.80 7.49
CA ASP A 43 1.09 11.60 8.85
C ASP A 43 0.12 10.79 9.72
N MET A 44 -1.15 11.19 9.76
CA MET A 44 -2.19 10.53 10.56
C MET A 44 -2.33 9.03 10.26
N ILE A 45 -2.12 8.63 9.00
CA ILE A 45 -2.27 7.24 8.54
C ILE A 45 -0.93 6.51 8.39
N GLY A 46 0.20 7.13 8.76
CA GLY A 46 1.52 6.52 8.69
C GLY A 46 2.00 6.22 7.26
N LEU A 47 1.57 6.99 6.26
CA LEU A 47 1.99 6.85 4.87
C LEU A 47 3.08 7.84 4.45
N TRP A 48 3.79 8.40 5.43
CA TRP A 48 4.86 9.35 5.19
C TRP A 48 5.90 8.77 4.21
N PRO A 49 6.40 9.56 3.24
CA PRO A 49 7.33 9.07 2.22
C PRO A 49 8.66 8.55 2.79
N ASP A 50 9.09 9.04 3.95
CA ASP A 50 10.32 8.59 4.63
C ASP A 50 10.21 7.19 5.26
N ASP A 51 8.98 6.71 5.47
CA ASP A 51 8.71 5.37 6.05
C ASP A 51 8.79 4.26 4.99
N ASP A 52 9.04 4.59 3.72
CA ASP A 52 9.23 3.59 2.67
C ASP A 52 10.60 2.91 2.87
N PRO A 53 10.66 1.64 3.33
CA PRO A 53 11.94 0.94 3.36
C PRO A 53 12.46 0.89 1.92
N PRO A 54 13.78 1.01 1.69
CA PRO A 54 14.34 0.95 0.34
C PRO A 54 14.05 -0.43 -0.28
N HIS A 55 12.91 -0.52 -0.97
CA HIS A 55 12.54 -1.64 -1.80
C HIS A 55 13.59 -1.73 -2.90
N ASP A 56 14.38 -2.81 -2.91
CA ASP A 56 15.28 -3.20 -3.98
C ASP A 56 16.59 -2.39 -4.21
N ARG A 57 17.40 -2.14 -3.16
CA ARG A 57 18.86 -2.00 -3.39
C ARG A 57 19.63 -3.32 -3.52
N TRP A 58 18.98 -4.47 -3.29
CA TRP A 58 19.65 -5.77 -3.25
C TRP A 58 19.57 -6.56 -4.58
N ARG A 59 18.79 -6.10 -5.56
CA ARG A 59 18.59 -6.82 -6.84
C ARG A 59 19.46 -6.29 -8.00
N SER A 60 20.41 -5.39 -7.74
CA SER A 60 21.24 -4.77 -8.78
C SER A 60 22.73 -5.07 -8.67
N ARG A 61 23.15 -6.15 -7.99
CA ARG A 61 24.53 -6.63 -8.12
C ARG A 61 24.60 -7.53 -9.36
N PRO A 62 25.16 -7.10 -10.51
CA PRO A 62 25.35 -8.01 -11.62
C PRO A 62 26.30 -9.11 -11.17
N ALA A 63 25.90 -10.37 -11.33
CA ALA A 63 26.81 -11.48 -11.21
C ALA A 63 27.85 -11.33 -12.32
N ALA A 64 29.06 -10.89 -11.96
CA ALA A 64 30.21 -11.00 -12.83
C ALA A 64 30.49 -12.50 -13.02
N GLY A 65 30.27 -12.99 -14.23
CA GLY A 65 30.64 -14.32 -14.70
C GLY A 65 31.18 -14.18 -16.12
#